data_AF-A0A958QFK7-F1
#
_entry.id   AF-A0A958QFK7-F1
#
_cell.length_a   1.000
_cell.length_b   1.000
_cell.length_c   1.000
_cell.angle_alpha   90.00
_cell.angle_beta   90.00
_cell.angle_gamma   90.00
#
_symmetry.space_group_name_H-M   'P 1'
#
loop_
_entity.id
_entity.type
_entity.pdbx_description
1 polymer ?
#
loop_
_entity_poly.entity_id
_entity_poly.type
_entity_poly.pdbx_seq_one_letter_code
_entity_poly.pdbx_strand_id
1 'polypeptide(L)'
;MKLSKKAKALAEDLGLSDTEAVIMEFKSKLYAQASEAIKRSKLSHEEIAKKIGTSRARITRIANMGENSVSMELLVKIIVALDNKLPIKFSAA
;
A
#
# COMPACT_ATOMS: atom_id res chain seq x y z
N MET A 1 1.63 -11.40 11.31
CA MET A 1 1.71 -11.83 9.89
C MET A 1 2.96 -12.69 9.74
N LYS A 2 2.89 -13.83 9.03
CA LYS A 2 4.09 -14.64 8.74
C LYS A 2 4.82 -14.08 7.53
N LEU A 3 6.14 -13.88 7.64
CA LEU A 3 6.99 -13.42 6.53
C LEU A 3 7.06 -14.45 5.40
N SER A 4 7.07 -13.97 4.16
CA SER A 4 7.42 -14.82 3.01
C SER A 4 8.90 -15.20 3.06
N LYS A 5 9.27 -16.35 2.49
CA LYS A 5 10.68 -16.79 2.42
C LYS A 5 11.59 -15.75 1.75
N LYS A 6 11.09 -15.12 0.68
CA LYS A 6 11.82 -14.07 -0.06
C LYS A 6 11.98 -12.80 0.76
N ALA A 7 10.92 -12.34 1.44
CA ALA A 7 11.00 -11.16 2.30
C ALA A 7 11.94 -11.40 3.49
N LYS A 8 11.95 -12.63 4.03
CA LYS A 8 12.86 -13.01 5.11
C LYS A 8 14.32 -12.95 4.68
N ALA A 9 14.67 -13.60 3.56
CA ALA A 9 16.04 -13.55 3.04
C ALA A 9 16.51 -12.12 2.73
N LEU A 10 15.65 -11.30 2.11
CA LEU A 10 15.98 -9.90 1.82
C LEU A 10 16.15 -9.07 3.09
N ALA A 11 15.35 -9.33 4.13
CA ALA A 11 15.49 -8.65 5.42
C ALA A 11 16.82 -8.99 6.11
N GLU A 12 17.23 -10.26 6.06
CA GLU A 12 18.53 -10.71 6.56
C GLU A 12 19.68 -10.01 5.83
N ASP A 13 19.63 -9.92 4.49
CA ASP A 13 20.64 -9.23 3.68
C ASP A 13 20.74 -7.72 4.00
N LEU A 14 19.61 -7.10 4.37
CA LEU A 14 19.51 -5.68 4.71
C LEU A 14 19.76 -5.40 6.20
N GLY A 15 20.02 -6.42 7.02
CA GLY A 15 20.22 -6.27 8.47
C GLY A 15 18.99 -5.79 9.23
N LEU A 16 17.79 -6.06 8.70
CA LEU A 16 16.53 -5.66 9.32
C LEU A 16 16.12 -6.63 10.43
N SER A 17 15.50 -6.09 11.47
CA SER A 17 14.80 -6.91 12.47
C SER A 17 13.57 -7.60 11.86
N ASP A 18 13.14 -8.69 12.49
CA ASP A 18 11.89 -9.38 12.11
C ASP A 18 10.68 -8.43 12.10
N THR A 19 10.63 -7.50 13.05
CA THR A 19 9.56 -6.49 13.13
C THR A 19 9.59 -5.55 11.92
N GLU A 20 10.75 -5.00 11.57
CA GLU A 20 10.90 -4.14 10.39
C GLU A 20 10.55 -4.88 9.11
N ALA A 21 11.00 -6.12 8.98
CA ALA A 21 10.68 -6.99 7.85
C ALA A 21 9.17 -7.19 7.71
N VAL A 22 8.46 -7.46 8.82
CA VAL A 22 6.99 -7.64 8.81
C VAL A 22 6.30 -6.35 8.38
N ILE A 23 6.72 -5.20 8.91
CA ILE A 23 6.15 -3.90 8.55
C ILE A 23 6.42 -3.57 7.08
N MET A 24 7.63 -3.84 6.57
CA MET A 24 7.97 -3.65 5.16
C MET A 24 7.12 -4.53 4.25
N GLU A 25 7.00 -5.82 4.55
CA GLU A 25 6.19 -6.73 3.74
C GLU A 25 4.71 -6.30 3.76
N PHE A 26 4.21 -5.87 4.92
CA PHE A 26 2.84 -5.38 5.03
C PHE A 26 2.61 -4.10 4.22
N LYS A 27 3.49 -3.11 4.34
CA LYS A 27 3.44 -1.87 3.56
C LYS A 27 3.52 -2.16 2.05
N SER A 28 4.40 -3.07 1.63
CA SER A 28 4.53 -3.49 0.22
C SER A 28 3.23 -4.08 -0.33
N LYS A 29 2.55 -4.94 0.44
CA LYS A 29 1.25 -5.52 0.06
C LYS A 29 0.16 -4.45 -0.07
N LEU A 30 0.07 -3.53 0.90
CA LEU A 30 -0.86 -2.39 0.82
C LEU A 30 -0.58 -1.52 -0.41
N TYR A 31 0.69 -1.31 -0.74
CA TYR A 31 1.09 -0.51 -1.89
C TYR A 31 0.61 -1.18 -3.18
N ALA A 32 0.93 -2.46 -3.38
CA ALA A 32 0.47 -3.21 -4.54
C ALA A 32 -1.06 -3.18 -4.67
N GLN A 33 -1.80 -3.38 -3.57
CA GLN A 33 -3.26 -3.30 -3.59
C GLN A 33 -3.79 -1.91 -3.97
N ALA A 34 -3.23 -0.84 -3.40
CA ALA A 34 -3.62 0.53 -3.72
C ALA A 34 -3.31 0.90 -5.18
N SER A 35 -2.13 0.51 -5.69
CA SER A 35 -1.74 0.68 -7.09
C SER A 35 -2.75 0.02 -8.02
N GLU A 36 -3.10 -1.24 -7.75
CA GLU A 36 -4.07 -1.98 -8.56
C GLU A 36 -5.50 -1.41 -8.41
N ALA A 37 -5.91 -0.94 -7.23
CA ALA A 37 -7.18 -0.26 -7.04
C ALA A 37 -7.29 1.02 -7.88
N ILE A 38 -6.20 1.82 -7.96
CA ILE A 38 -6.14 3.00 -8.82
C ILE A 38 -6.25 2.59 -10.30
N LYS A 39 -5.47 1.60 -10.75
CA LYS A 39 -5.46 1.17 -12.17
C LYS A 39 -6.80 0.59 -12.65
N ARG A 40 -7.53 -0.12 -11.78
CA ARG A 40 -8.84 -0.69 -12.11
C ARG A 40 -9.99 0.31 -12.00
N SER A 41 -9.77 1.43 -11.31
CA SER A 41 -10.77 2.48 -11.15
C SER A 41 -11.16 3.08 -12.50
N LYS A 42 -12.43 3.45 -12.64
CA LYS A 42 -12.91 4.23 -13.79
C LYS A 42 -12.69 5.73 -13.63
N LEU A 43 -12.27 6.17 -12.43
CA LEU A 43 -12.00 7.57 -12.14
C LEU A 43 -10.63 7.98 -12.67
N SER A 44 -10.53 9.20 -13.16
CA SER A 44 -9.24 9.83 -13.47
C SER A 44 -8.41 10.02 -12.20
N HIS A 45 -7.08 10.11 -12.36
CA HIS A 45 -6.19 10.39 -11.23
C HIS A 45 -6.54 11.71 -10.50
N GLU A 46 -7.12 12.68 -11.21
CA GLU A 46 -7.56 13.95 -10.64
C GLU A 46 -8.78 13.77 -9.73
N GLU A 47 -9.77 12.98 -10.16
CA GLU A 47 -10.95 12.67 -9.35
C GLU A 47 -10.58 11.84 -8.12
N ILE A 48 -9.68 10.86 -8.28
CA ILE A 48 -9.16 10.08 -7.15
C ILE A 48 -8.44 11.01 -6.18
N ALA A 49 -7.57 11.89 -6.66
CA ALA A 49 -6.84 12.84 -5.82
C ALA A 49 -7.78 13.71 -4.98
N LYS A 50 -8.83 14.27 -5.60
CA LYS A 50 -9.88 15.04 -4.91
C LYS A 50 -10.61 14.19 -3.86
N LYS A 51 -11.00 12.96 -4.20
CA LYS A 51 -11.68 12.04 -3.27
C LYS A 51 -10.82 11.66 -2.06
N ILE A 52 -9.52 11.44 -2.27
CA ILE A 52 -8.58 11.01 -1.22
C ILE A 52 -8.06 12.20 -0.39
N GLY A 53 -8.07 13.41 -0.95
CA GLY A 53 -7.48 14.59 -0.34
C GLY A 53 -5.95 14.59 -0.48
N THR A 54 -5.46 14.33 -1.69
CA THR A 54 -4.02 14.40 -2.01
C THR A 54 -3.80 14.97 -3.41
N SER A 55 -2.54 15.07 -3.86
CA SER A 55 -2.25 15.60 -5.20
C SER A 55 -2.40 14.53 -6.29
N ARG A 56 -2.83 14.94 -7.49
CA ARG A 56 -2.85 14.07 -8.69
C ARG A 56 -1.50 13.41 -8.95
N ALA A 57 -0.41 14.17 -8.82
CA ALA A 57 0.95 13.65 -9.00
C ALA A 57 1.26 12.49 -8.03
N ARG A 58 0.82 12.59 -6.76
CA ARG A 58 0.99 11.52 -5.79
C ARG A 58 0.17 10.28 -6.18
N ILE A 59 -1.08 10.44 -6.64
CA ILE A 59 -1.87 9.33 -7.18
C ILE A 59 -1.17 8.65 -8.36
N THR A 60 -0.65 9.41 -9.32
CA THR A 60 0.12 8.86 -10.46
C THR A 60 1.33 8.07 -9.99
N ARG A 61 2.11 8.59 -9.02
CA ARG A 61 3.28 7.86 -8.50
C ARG A 61 2.89 6.59 -7.76
N ILE A 62 1.80 6.61 -6.99
CA ILE A 62 1.30 5.39 -6.32
C ILE A 62 0.81 4.36 -7.35
N ALA A 63 0.10 4.79 -8.40
CA ALA A 63 -0.33 3.90 -9.48
C ALA A 63 0.88 3.19 -10.11
N ASN A 64 2.01 3.89 -10.27
CA ASN A 64 3.22 3.37 -10.88
C ASN A 64 4.25 2.81 -9.90
N MET A 65 3.91 2.63 -8.62
CA MET A 65 4.82 2.15 -7.56
C MET A 65 6.11 2.99 -7.40
N GLY A 66 6.06 4.29 -7.70
CA GLY A 66 7.20 5.21 -7.69
C GLY A 66 7.19 6.28 -6.59
N GLU A 67 6.23 6.25 -5.66
CA GLU A 67 6.24 7.09 -4.47
C GLU A 67 7.14 6.48 -3.38
N ASN A 68 8.20 7.21 -3.01
CA ASN A 68 9.21 6.77 -2.03
C ASN A 68 8.72 6.96 -0.59
N SER A 69 7.85 7.95 -0.36
CA SER A 69 7.31 8.27 0.96
C SER A 69 5.79 8.25 0.94
N VAL A 70 5.23 7.07 1.20
CA VAL A 70 3.80 6.85 1.36
C VAL A 70 3.49 6.26 2.72
N SER A 71 2.50 6.82 3.42
CA SER A 71 2.00 6.27 4.68
C SER A 71 1.09 5.07 4.43
N MET A 72 1.05 4.12 5.36
CA MET A 72 0.10 3.01 5.30
C MET A 72 -1.35 3.51 5.35
N GLU A 73 -1.62 4.57 6.12
CA GLU A 73 -2.93 5.23 6.18
C GLU A 73 -3.41 5.67 4.81
N LEU A 74 -2.56 6.35 4.01
CA LEU A 74 -2.94 6.80 2.67
C LEU A 74 -3.24 5.61 1.75
N LEU A 75 -2.45 4.54 1.83
CA LEU A 75 -2.69 3.32 1.06
C LEU A 75 -4.04 2.69 1.42
N VAL A 76 -4.34 2.56 2.71
CA VAL A 76 -5.63 2.05 3.19
C VAL A 76 -6.78 2.95 2.75
N LYS A 77 -6.64 4.27 2.85
CA LYS A 77 -7.65 5.23 2.42
C LYS A 77 -7.97 5.09 0.92
N ILE A 78 -6.94 4.89 0.09
CA ILE A 78 -7.10 4.63 -1.35
C ILE A 78 -7.88 3.33 -1.58
N ILE A 79 -7.47 2.23 -0.94
CA ILE A 79 -8.11 0.92 -1.12
C ILE A 79 -9.58 0.98 -0.69
N VAL A 80 -9.87 1.53 0.48
CA VAL A 80 -11.26 1.64 0.98
C VAL A 80 -12.10 2.54 0.08
N ALA A 81 -11.56 3.68 -0.37
CA ALA A 81 -12.31 4.62 -1.20
C ALA A 81 -12.60 4.11 -2.63
N LEU A 82 -11.79 3.18 -3.15
CA LEU A 82 -11.93 2.68 -4.52
C LEU A 82 -12.55 1.27 -4.60
N ASP A 83 -12.16 0.37 -3.69
CA ASP A 83 -12.63 -1.02 -3.69
C ASP A 83 -13.75 -1.28 -2.65
N ASN A 84 -14.06 -0.31 -1.78
CA ASN A 84 -15.01 -0.44 -0.67
C ASN A 84 -14.74 -1.66 0.24
N LYS A 85 -13.45 -1.99 0.40
CA LYS A 85 -12.96 -3.15 1.16
C LYS A 85 -11.86 -2.72 2.12
N LEU A 86 -11.91 -3.25 3.34
CA LEU A 86 -10.81 -3.10 4.28
C LEU A 86 -9.70 -4.14 3.94
N PRO A 87 -8.44 -3.72 3.71
CA PRO A 87 -7.37 -4.65 3.32
C PRO A 87 -6.82 -5.49 4.48
N ILE A 88 -7.36 -5.31 5.70
CA ILE A 88 -6.89 -5.95 6.94
C ILE A 88 -8.06 -6.71 7.56
N LYS A 89 -7.76 -7.90 8.09
CA LYS A 89 -8.66 -8.62 8.97
C LYS A 89 -8.09 -8.56 10.38
N PHE A 90 -8.89 -8.11 11.33
CA PHE A 90 -8.55 -8.21 12.74
C PHE A 90 -8.81 -9.66 13.18
N SER A 91 -7.82 -10.29 13.81
CA SER A 91 -8.07 -11.49 14.60
C SER A 91 -8.91 -11.09 15.80
N ALA A 92 -9.87 -11.94 16.18
CA ALA A 92 -10.58 -11.77 17.45
C ALA A 92 -9.54 -11.67 18.57
N ALA A 93 -9.79 -10.75 19.51
CA ALA A 93 -8.96 -10.54 20.68
C ALA A 93 -8.94 -11.79 21.58
#